data_AF-A0A9Q9FBL6-F1
#
_entry.id   AF-A0A9Q9FBL6-F1
#
_cell.length_a   1.000
_cell.length_b   1.000
_cell.length_c   1.000
_cell.angle_alpha   90.00
_cell.angle_beta   90.00
_cell.angle_gamma   90.00
#
_symmetry.space_group_name_H-M   'P 1'
#
loop_
_entity.id
_entity.type
_entity.pdbx_description
1 polymer ?
#
loop_
_entity_poly.entity_id
_entity_poly.type
_entity_poly.pdbx_seq_one_letter_code
_entity_poly.pdbx_strand_id
1 'polypeptide(L)'
;MSLLMVNDRLTLGDKFKGTVRYIGRIKSKDGKWIGLELDEPVGANNGSVNGVRYFHCKDKHGIFIRYEKIREGLVCEPREMGDGGKASQQAHLYEMKIKKLEETIEALRSAEKGEIVELRRENEEIKRIVLLLQEKINSKRADRDGKAYSELKELAEGSRRHISDIIGLVSEMSEALSRSGLARKKAIQECERHRVMFLVNRIIDGVLDDDAEAVERFKGEFESIMKKHGINVE
;
A
#
# COMPACT_ATOMS: atom_id res chain seq x y z
N MET A 1 12.19 37.58 8.89
CA MET A 1 11.62 37.29 7.57
C MET A 1 10.24 36.68 7.78
N SER A 2 9.21 37.19 7.11
CA SER A 2 7.88 36.57 7.13
C SER A 2 7.91 35.23 6.39
N LEU A 3 7.12 34.27 6.88
CA LEU A 3 6.95 32.98 6.20
C LEU A 3 6.13 33.22 4.93
N LEU A 4 6.64 32.78 3.78
CA LEU A 4 5.91 32.87 2.52
C LEU A 4 4.75 31.87 2.49
N MET A 5 3.55 32.37 2.23
CA MET A 5 2.30 31.64 2.26
C MET A 5 1.57 31.74 0.92
N VAL A 6 0.67 30.78 0.67
CA VAL A 6 -0.29 30.90 -0.44
C VAL A 6 -1.15 32.15 -0.22
N ASN A 7 -1.42 32.86 -1.30
CA ASN A 7 -2.08 34.16 -1.41
C ASN A 7 -1.23 35.38 -1.02
N ASP A 8 0.06 35.21 -0.75
CA ASP A 8 0.96 36.35 -0.61
C ASP A 8 1.20 37.03 -1.97
N ARG A 9 1.33 38.35 -1.94
CA ARG A 9 1.75 39.17 -3.08
C ARG A 9 3.26 39.15 -3.16
N LEU A 10 3.77 38.74 -4.31
CA LEU A 10 5.20 38.72 -4.59
C LEU A 10 5.54 39.54 -5.82
N THR A 11 6.61 40.30 -5.70
CA THR A 11 7.27 41.00 -6.79
C THR A 11 8.67 40.42 -6.95
N LEU A 12 8.97 39.86 -8.13
CA LEU A 12 10.29 39.35 -8.51
C LEU A 12 10.86 40.24 -9.64
N GLY A 13 11.75 41.16 -9.27
CA GLY A 13 12.20 42.24 -10.14
C GLY A 13 11.04 43.12 -10.62
N ASP A 14 11.23 43.84 -11.72
CA ASP A 14 10.19 44.76 -12.23
C ASP A 14 9.10 44.07 -13.06
N LYS A 15 9.36 42.84 -13.50
CA LYS A 15 8.55 42.14 -14.52
C LYS A 15 7.49 41.21 -13.94
N PHE A 16 7.75 40.59 -12.79
CA PHE A 16 6.90 39.50 -12.28
C PHE A 16 6.24 39.91 -10.98
N LYS A 17 5.07 40.53 -11.09
CA LYS A 17 4.17 40.85 -9.99
C LYS A 17 2.99 39.90 -10.01
N GLY A 18 2.68 39.29 -8.86
CA GLY A 18 1.64 38.29 -8.81
C GLY A 18 1.35 37.75 -7.42
N THR A 19 0.43 36.79 -7.39
CA THR A 19 -0.07 36.16 -6.18
C THR A 19 0.40 34.72 -6.11
N VAL A 20 0.93 34.30 -4.95
CA VAL A 20 1.29 32.89 -4.71
C VAL A 20 0.03 32.03 -4.73
N ARG A 21 -0.02 31.03 -5.61
CA ARG A 21 -1.11 30.06 -5.68
C ARG A 21 -0.68 28.64 -5.35
N TYR A 22 0.63 28.38 -5.33
CA TYR A 22 1.16 27.05 -5.07
C TYR A 22 2.52 27.13 -4.40
N ILE A 23 2.75 26.28 -3.39
CA ILE A 23 4.06 26.07 -2.75
C ILE A 23 4.23 24.56 -2.56
N GLY A 24 5.14 23.91 -3.29
CA GLY A 24 5.29 22.44 -3.20
C GLY A 24 6.19 21.81 -4.27
N ARG A 25 6.16 20.47 -4.36
CA ARG A 25 6.93 19.68 -5.35
C ARG A 25 6.15 19.51 -6.66
N ILE A 26 6.83 19.64 -7.79
CA ILE A 26 6.26 19.34 -9.11
C ILE A 26 6.66 17.91 -9.50
N LYS A 27 5.73 17.10 -10.00
CA LYS A 27 5.88 15.64 -10.21
C LYS A 27 7.09 15.26 -11.08
N SER A 28 7.50 16.17 -11.98
CA SER A 28 8.60 15.99 -12.94
C SER A 28 9.77 16.97 -12.71
N LYS A 29 9.84 17.65 -11.55
CA LYS A 29 10.93 18.57 -11.23
C LYS A 29 11.38 18.42 -9.78
N ASP A 30 12.70 18.44 -9.59
CA ASP A 30 13.29 18.36 -8.26
C ASP A 30 13.17 19.66 -7.49
N GLY A 31 13.14 19.52 -6.16
CA GLY A 31 13.10 20.62 -5.21
C GLY A 31 11.70 21.19 -4.99
N LYS A 32 11.67 22.29 -4.23
CA LYS A 32 10.43 23.01 -3.89
C LYS A 32 10.23 24.16 -4.88
N TRP A 33 8.99 24.30 -5.34
CA TRP A 33 8.59 25.28 -6.34
C TRP A 33 7.48 26.16 -5.82
N ILE A 34 7.41 27.37 -6.37
CA ILE A 34 6.38 28.35 -6.09
C ILE A 34 5.68 28.68 -7.40
N GLY A 35 4.37 28.48 -7.42
CA GLY A 35 3.51 28.88 -8.51
C GLY A 35 2.94 30.27 -8.24
N LEU A 36 3.25 31.22 -9.13
CA LEU A 36 2.65 32.55 -9.14
C LEU A 36 1.59 32.64 -10.23
N GLU A 37 0.45 33.21 -9.87
CA GLU A 37 -0.48 33.83 -10.80
C GLU A 37 -0.07 35.30 -10.96
N LEU A 38 0.44 35.65 -12.13
CA LEU A 38 0.90 36.97 -12.49
C LEU A 38 -0.28 37.87 -12.85
N ASP A 39 -0.15 39.16 -12.55
CA ASP A 39 -1.18 40.14 -12.88
C ASP A 39 -1.28 40.34 -14.39
N GLU A 40 -0.14 40.28 -15.09
CA GLU A 40 0.00 40.46 -16.54
C GLU A 40 0.32 39.12 -17.25
N PRO A 41 -0.03 38.97 -18.54
CA PRO A 41 0.15 37.74 -19.32
C PRO A 41 1.61 37.53 -19.78
N VAL A 42 2.56 37.67 -18.86
CA VAL A 42 4.01 37.56 -19.10
C VAL A 42 4.63 36.26 -18.57
N GLY A 43 3.78 35.35 -18.08
CA GLY A 43 4.12 34.02 -17.60
C GLY A 43 4.28 32.99 -18.71
N ALA A 44 4.56 31.76 -18.31
CA ALA A 44 4.93 30.65 -19.20
C ALA A 44 3.87 29.54 -19.27
N ASN A 45 2.83 29.58 -18.42
CA ASN A 45 1.83 28.53 -18.33
C ASN A 45 0.48 29.06 -17.81
N ASN A 46 -0.49 28.15 -17.63
CA ASN A 46 -1.83 28.41 -17.10
C ASN A 46 -2.07 27.70 -15.75
N GLY A 47 -0.99 27.50 -14.97
CA GLY A 47 -0.99 26.78 -13.69
C GLY A 47 -0.87 25.26 -13.80
N SER A 48 -0.52 24.74 -14.99
CA SER A 48 -0.23 23.33 -15.23
C SER A 48 1.20 23.10 -15.76
N VAL A 49 1.75 21.91 -15.50
CA VAL A 49 3.04 21.45 -16.04
C VAL A 49 2.85 20.01 -16.51
N ASN A 50 3.17 19.73 -17.79
CA ASN A 50 3.08 18.39 -18.38
C ASN A 50 1.70 17.71 -18.15
N GLY A 51 0.61 18.47 -18.32
CA GLY A 51 -0.76 17.98 -18.15
C GLY A 51 -1.24 17.85 -16.70
N VAL A 52 -0.37 18.04 -15.71
CA VAL A 52 -0.74 18.04 -14.29
C VAL A 52 -1.04 19.47 -13.84
N ARG A 53 -2.22 19.70 -13.27
CA ARG A 53 -2.65 21.01 -12.76
C ARG A 53 -2.24 21.21 -11.30
N TYR A 54 -1.65 22.36 -11.00
CA TYR A 54 -1.23 22.76 -9.66
C TYR A 54 -2.05 23.96 -9.13
N PHE A 55 -2.40 24.89 -10.02
CA PHE A 55 -3.33 25.98 -9.74
C PHE A 55 -4.10 26.38 -11.02
N HIS A 56 -5.07 27.26 -10.89
CA HIS A 56 -5.82 27.82 -12.01
C HIS A 56 -5.42 29.28 -12.22
N CYS A 57 -5.14 29.65 -13.46
CA CYS A 57 -4.99 31.03 -13.92
C CYS A 57 -5.24 31.07 -15.43
N LYS A 58 -5.33 32.28 -15.99
CA LYS A 58 -5.44 32.50 -17.45
C LYS A 58 -4.17 32.02 -18.17
N ASP A 59 -4.28 31.78 -19.47
CA ASP A 59 -3.11 31.43 -20.28
C ASP A 59 -2.05 32.54 -20.22
N LYS A 60 -0.78 32.13 -20.10
CA LYS A 60 0.38 33.02 -19.88
C LYS A 60 0.34 33.84 -18.58
N HIS A 61 -0.53 33.55 -17.61
CA HIS A 61 -0.47 34.19 -16.29
C HIS A 61 0.29 33.34 -15.25
N GLY A 62 0.57 32.07 -15.52
CA GLY A 62 1.25 31.19 -14.59
C GLY A 62 2.77 31.19 -14.78
N ILE A 63 3.52 31.20 -13.68
CA ILE A 63 4.97 30.91 -13.68
C ILE A 63 5.34 30.06 -12.46
N PHE A 64 6.32 29.17 -12.63
CA PHE A 64 6.91 28.39 -11.54
C PHE A 64 8.35 28.81 -11.30
N ILE A 65 8.65 29.22 -10.08
CA ILE A 65 9.98 29.67 -9.65
C ILE A 65 10.50 28.73 -8.57
N ARG A 66 11.81 28.47 -8.57
CA ARG A 66 12.47 27.68 -7.52
C ARG A 66 12.38 28.41 -6.19
N TYR A 67 12.01 27.71 -5.12
CA TYR A 67 11.87 28.29 -3.78
C TYR A 67 13.15 28.99 -3.31
N GLU A 68 14.31 28.48 -3.71
CA GLU A 68 15.61 29.01 -3.33
C GLU A 68 15.89 30.39 -3.93
N LYS A 69 15.41 30.66 -5.15
CA LYS A 69 15.60 31.95 -5.86
C LYS A 69 14.84 33.12 -5.25
N ILE A 70 13.97 32.82 -4.30
CA ILE A 70 13.10 33.80 -3.67
C ILE A 70 13.79 34.51 -2.50
N ARG A 71 14.86 33.93 -1.94
CA ARG A 71 15.58 34.51 -0.80
C ARG A 71 16.41 35.76 -1.13
N GLU A 72 16.62 36.06 -2.41
CA GLU A 72 17.59 37.08 -2.85
C GLU A 72 16.98 38.39 -3.39
N GLY A 73 15.65 38.57 -3.41
CA GLY A 73 15.08 39.77 -4.03
C GLY A 73 13.59 40.02 -3.84
N LEU A 74 13.01 39.60 -2.71
CA LEU A 74 11.58 39.76 -2.46
C LEU A 74 11.21 41.06 -1.74
N VAL A 75 10.17 41.71 -2.26
CA VAL A 75 9.27 42.59 -1.50
C VAL A 75 7.93 41.85 -1.38
N CYS A 76 7.54 41.53 -0.15
CA CYS A 76 6.17 41.08 0.14
C CYS A 76 5.32 42.31 0.44
N GLU A 77 4.33 42.59 -0.40
CA GLU A 77 3.36 43.63 -0.09
C GLU A 77 2.41 43.12 1.01
N PRO A 78 2.07 43.95 2.01
CA PRO A 78 1.07 43.60 3.03
C PRO A 78 -0.25 43.22 2.36
N ARG A 79 -0.87 42.13 2.82
CA ARG A 79 -2.20 41.74 2.34
C ARG A 79 -3.20 42.85 2.68
N GLU A 80 -3.92 43.37 1.69
CA GLU A 80 -5.21 44.02 1.93
C GLU A 80 -6.18 42.94 2.45
N MET A 81 -6.47 42.95 3.75
CA MET A 81 -7.46 42.05 4.34
C MET A 81 -8.85 42.48 3.88
N GLY A 82 -9.37 41.83 2.85
CA GLY A 82 -10.80 41.82 2.58
C GLY A 82 -11.58 41.13 3.70
N ASP A 83 -12.80 41.61 3.94
CA ASP A 83 -13.77 41.16 4.95
C ASP A 83 -13.66 39.66 5.33
N GLY A 84 -13.21 39.42 6.56
CA GLY A 84 -12.83 38.11 7.11
C GLY A 84 -13.95 37.08 7.26
N GLY A 85 -15.20 37.41 6.89
CA GLY A 85 -16.34 36.50 6.97
C GLY A 85 -16.17 35.23 6.11
N LYS A 86 -15.78 35.38 4.84
CA LYS A 86 -15.67 34.25 3.90
C LYS A 86 -14.46 33.34 4.19
N ALA A 87 -13.35 33.91 4.63
CA ALA A 87 -12.14 33.16 4.98
C ALA A 87 -12.37 32.30 6.24
N SER A 88 -13.10 32.84 7.22
CA SER A 88 -13.46 32.13 8.46
C SER A 88 -14.40 30.94 8.19
N GLN A 89 -15.43 31.10 7.36
CA GLN A 89 -16.30 29.99 6.97
C GLN A 89 -15.59 28.91 6.15
N GLN A 90 -14.70 29.31 5.25
CA GLN A 90 -13.93 28.36 4.45
C GLN A 90 -12.91 27.59 5.31
N ALA A 91 -12.29 28.24 6.29
CA ALA A 91 -11.41 27.60 7.26
C ALA A 91 -12.18 26.57 8.10
N HIS A 92 -13.35 26.93 8.63
CA HIS A 92 -14.20 26.02 9.39
C HIS A 92 -14.63 24.79 8.58
N LEU A 93 -14.99 24.98 7.31
CA LEU A 93 -15.31 23.87 6.41
C LEU A 93 -14.11 22.93 6.20
N TYR A 94 -12.90 23.48 6.09
CA TYR A 94 -11.70 22.65 5.95
C TYR A 94 -11.33 21.93 7.24
N GLU A 95 -11.51 22.55 8.41
CA GLU A 95 -11.35 21.88 9.71
C GLU A 95 -12.31 20.68 9.84
N MET A 96 -13.58 20.85 9.47
CA MET A 96 -14.55 19.75 9.46
C MET A 96 -14.14 18.63 8.49
N LYS A 97 -13.62 18.99 7.30
CA LYS A 97 -13.13 18.00 6.32
C LYS A 97 -11.91 17.24 6.83
N ILE A 98 -10.96 17.92 7.47
CA ILE A 98 -9.77 17.31 8.07
C ILE A 98 -10.19 16.30 9.15
N LYS A 99 -11.08 16.71 10.06
CA LYS A 99 -11.59 15.83 11.12
C LYS A 99 -12.23 14.56 10.55
N LYS A 100 -13.08 14.69 9.53
CA LYS A 100 -13.73 13.53 8.88
C LYS A 100 -12.71 12.61 8.19
N LEU A 101 -11.67 13.18 7.59
CA LEU A 101 -10.58 12.43 6.98
C LEU A 101 -9.77 11.64 8.03
N GLU A 102 -9.46 12.26 9.17
CA GLU A 102 -8.76 11.63 10.28
C GLU A 102 -9.57 10.46 10.87
N GLU A 103 -10.87 10.65 11.10
CA GLU A 103 -11.78 9.59 11.54
C GLU A 103 -11.81 8.42 10.56
N THR A 104 -11.83 8.71 9.26
CA THR A 104 -11.81 7.67 8.21
C THR A 104 -10.49 6.91 8.19
N ILE A 105 -9.36 7.61 8.32
CA ILE A 105 -8.03 6.97 8.38
C ILE A 105 -7.93 6.03 9.58
N GLU A 106 -8.43 6.44 10.74
CA GLU A 106 -8.40 5.60 11.94
C GLU A 106 -9.31 4.38 11.81
N ALA A 107 -10.51 4.55 11.24
CA ALA A 107 -11.41 3.43 10.96
C ALA A 107 -10.76 2.38 10.03
N LEU A 108 -10.09 2.83 8.97
CA LEU A 108 -9.37 1.94 8.05
C LEU A 108 -8.21 1.21 8.73
N ARG A 109 -7.43 1.90 9.57
CA ARG A 109 -6.34 1.27 10.35
C ARG A 109 -6.85 0.22 11.33
N SER A 110 -7.97 0.51 12.00
CA SER A 110 -8.60 -0.43 12.93
C SER A 110 -9.09 -1.68 12.20
N ALA A 111 -9.70 -1.52 11.02
CA ALA A 111 -10.14 -2.63 10.18
C ALA A 111 -8.95 -3.51 9.73
N GLU A 112 -7.87 -2.91 9.23
CA GLU A 112 -6.64 -3.63 8.83
C GLU A 112 -6.04 -4.42 10.01
N LYS A 113 -6.05 -3.82 11.22
CA LYS A 113 -5.59 -4.50 12.44
C LYS A 113 -6.47 -5.69 12.81
N GLY A 114 -7.79 -5.59 12.63
CA GLY A 114 -8.74 -6.69 12.86
C GLY A 114 -8.48 -7.88 11.95
N GLU A 115 -8.32 -7.64 10.65
CA GLU A 115 -8.01 -8.70 9.68
C GLU A 115 -6.68 -9.41 9.99
N ILE A 116 -5.65 -8.65 10.40
CA ILE A 116 -4.35 -9.23 10.81
C ILE A 116 -4.49 -10.11 12.06
N VAL A 117 -5.37 -9.76 13.00
CA VAL A 117 -5.59 -10.55 14.23
C VAL A 117 -6.27 -11.87 13.90
N GLU A 118 -7.30 -11.88 13.06
CA GLU A 118 -7.96 -13.11 12.62
C GLU A 118 -7.01 -14.02 11.83
N LEU A 119 -6.24 -13.46 10.88
CA LEU A 119 -5.22 -14.24 10.16
C LEU A 119 -4.15 -14.84 11.09
N ARG A 120 -3.77 -14.15 12.16
CA ARG A 120 -2.85 -14.71 13.16
C ARG A 120 -3.48 -15.85 13.94
N ARG A 121 -4.76 -15.74 14.28
CA ARG A 121 -5.51 -16.79 14.97
C ARG A 121 -5.60 -18.05 14.11
N GLU A 122 -5.97 -17.89 12.83
CA GLU A 122 -6.02 -18.99 11.86
C GLU A 122 -4.64 -19.65 11.66
N ASN A 123 -3.56 -18.87 11.59
CA ASN A 123 -2.20 -19.41 11.50
C ASN A 123 -1.79 -20.23 12.73
N GLU A 124 -2.20 -19.82 13.94
CA GLU A 124 -1.94 -20.62 15.15
C GLU A 124 -2.76 -21.91 15.17
N GLU A 125 -3.96 -21.91 14.58
CA GLU A 125 -4.77 -23.12 14.41
C GLU A 125 -4.13 -24.11 13.42
N ILE A 126 -3.62 -23.62 12.29
CA ILE A 126 -2.86 -24.42 11.31
C ILE A 126 -1.63 -25.03 11.97
N LYS A 127 -0.85 -24.26 12.76
CA LYS A 127 0.32 -24.78 13.49
C LYS A 127 -0.04 -25.94 14.43
N ARG A 128 -1.16 -25.84 15.16
CA ARG A 128 -1.63 -26.95 16.02
C ARG A 128 -1.96 -28.19 15.22
N ILE A 129 -2.65 -28.03 14.09
CA ILE A 129 -3.00 -29.15 13.21
C ILE A 129 -1.73 -29.83 12.68
N VAL A 130 -0.74 -29.05 12.25
CA VAL A 130 0.55 -29.58 11.77
C VAL A 130 1.26 -30.36 12.88
N LEU A 131 1.34 -29.82 14.11
CA LEU A 131 1.95 -30.52 15.25
C LEU A 131 1.25 -31.85 15.56
N LEU A 132 -0.08 -31.87 15.57
CA LEU A 132 -0.86 -33.10 15.80
C LEU A 132 -0.65 -34.13 14.69
N LEU A 133 -0.53 -33.68 13.44
CA LEU A 133 -0.20 -34.55 12.31
C LEU A 133 1.23 -35.10 12.45
N GLN A 134 2.20 -34.27 12.85
CA GLN A 134 3.59 -34.66 13.11
C GLN A 134 3.66 -35.74 14.21
N GLU A 135 2.95 -35.53 15.33
CA GLU A 135 2.86 -36.49 16.44
C GLU A 135 2.26 -37.82 15.99
N LYS A 136 1.18 -37.78 15.18
CA LYS A 136 0.54 -38.99 14.66
C LYS A 136 1.37 -39.71 13.59
N ILE A 137 2.14 -38.99 12.78
CA ILE A 137 3.11 -39.59 11.85
C ILE A 137 4.22 -40.30 12.63
N ASN A 138 4.72 -39.67 13.70
CA ASN A 138 5.72 -40.25 14.59
C ASN A 138 5.17 -41.46 15.36
N SER A 139 3.91 -41.42 15.80
CA SER A 139 3.25 -42.55 16.49
C SER A 139 2.86 -43.69 15.54
N LYS A 140 2.69 -43.43 14.24
CA LYS A 140 2.42 -44.46 13.21
C LYS A 140 3.61 -45.38 12.91
N ARG A 141 4.81 -45.09 13.40
CA ARG A 141 5.90 -46.07 13.45
C ARG A 141 5.66 -47.17 14.51
N ALA A 142 4.62 -47.05 15.36
CA ALA A 142 4.43 -47.92 16.51
C ALA A 142 3.18 -48.83 16.51
N ASP A 143 2.15 -48.67 15.67
CA ASP A 143 1.14 -49.75 15.59
C ASP A 143 0.27 -49.76 14.33
N ARG A 144 0.04 -50.98 13.81
CA ARG A 144 -0.75 -51.28 12.62
C ARG A 144 -2.15 -51.68 13.06
N ASP A 145 -3.14 -50.78 13.01
CA ASP A 145 -4.52 -51.23 13.01
C ASP A 145 -5.46 -50.27 12.27
N GLY A 146 -6.26 -50.82 11.34
CA GLY A 146 -6.92 -50.12 10.24
C GLY A 146 -7.97 -49.07 10.60
N LYS A 147 -8.35 -48.93 11.88
CA LYS A 147 -9.33 -47.96 12.37
C LYS A 147 -8.83 -46.52 12.34
N ALA A 148 -7.52 -46.32 12.55
CA ALA A 148 -6.90 -45.00 12.45
C ALA A 148 -6.88 -44.45 11.01
N TYR A 149 -6.92 -45.33 10.00
CA TYR A 149 -6.85 -44.94 8.59
C TYR A 149 -8.17 -44.35 8.07
N SER A 150 -9.32 -44.87 8.52
CA SER A 150 -10.63 -44.31 8.17
C SER A 150 -10.89 -42.94 8.81
N GLU A 151 -10.52 -42.76 10.08
CA GLU A 151 -10.65 -41.47 10.77
C GLU A 151 -9.70 -40.41 10.19
N LEU A 152 -8.48 -40.80 9.79
CA LEU A 152 -7.55 -39.93 9.06
C LEU A 152 -8.08 -39.54 7.67
N LYS A 153 -8.80 -40.43 6.99
CA LYS A 153 -9.37 -40.16 5.67
C LYS A 153 -10.53 -39.16 5.76
N GLU A 154 -11.45 -39.33 6.71
CA GLU A 154 -12.50 -38.34 6.95
C GLU A 154 -11.94 -36.99 7.42
N LEU A 155 -10.93 -36.99 8.28
CA LEU A 155 -10.26 -35.77 8.72
C LEU A 155 -9.54 -35.07 7.55
N ALA A 156 -8.84 -35.83 6.70
CA ALA A 156 -8.17 -35.29 5.52
C ALA A 156 -9.15 -34.75 4.47
N GLU A 157 -10.29 -35.41 4.26
CA GLU A 157 -11.36 -34.93 3.37
C GLU A 157 -12.04 -33.67 3.93
N GLY A 158 -12.24 -33.60 5.25
CA GLY A 158 -12.71 -32.41 5.95
C GLY A 158 -11.74 -31.23 5.86
N SER A 159 -10.44 -31.48 5.97
CA SER A 159 -9.38 -30.48 5.76
C SER A 159 -9.31 -30.04 4.30
N ARG A 160 -9.54 -30.93 3.33
CA ARG A 160 -9.52 -30.63 1.90
C ARG A 160 -10.60 -29.61 1.51
N ARG A 161 -11.77 -29.70 2.15
CA ARG A 161 -12.88 -28.75 1.95
C ARG A 161 -12.54 -27.35 2.48
N HIS A 162 -12.01 -27.27 3.71
CA HIS A 162 -11.54 -26.00 4.28
C HIS A 162 -10.41 -25.37 3.45
N ILE A 163 -9.46 -26.16 2.95
CA ILE A 163 -8.41 -25.66 2.06
C ILE A 163 -9.01 -25.10 0.77
N SER A 164 -10.03 -25.75 0.20
CA SER A 164 -10.74 -25.25 -0.99
C SER A 164 -11.45 -23.92 -0.71
N ASP A 165 -12.05 -23.75 0.46
CA ASP A 165 -12.75 -22.52 0.85
C ASP A 165 -11.75 -21.36 1.05
N ILE A 166 -10.61 -21.65 1.68
CA ILE A 166 -9.49 -20.69 1.81
C ILE A 166 -8.97 -20.27 0.44
N ILE A 167 -8.81 -21.21 -0.50
CA ILE A 167 -8.40 -20.91 -1.88
C ILE A 167 -9.41 -19.97 -2.56
N GLY A 168 -10.70 -20.19 -2.34
CA GLY A 168 -11.77 -19.30 -2.84
C GLY A 168 -11.63 -17.88 -2.31
N LEU A 169 -11.52 -17.72 -0.99
CA LEU A 169 -11.37 -16.41 -0.35
C LEU A 169 -10.11 -15.67 -0.79
N VAL A 170 -8.97 -16.36 -0.88
CA VAL A 170 -7.71 -15.79 -1.38
C VAL A 170 -7.85 -15.31 -2.83
N SER A 171 -8.56 -16.07 -3.66
CA SER A 171 -8.82 -15.70 -5.06
C SER A 171 -9.69 -14.44 -5.16
N GLU A 172 -10.76 -14.36 -4.36
CA GLU A 172 -11.65 -13.18 -4.30
C GLU A 172 -10.93 -11.93 -3.79
N MET A 173 -10.10 -12.08 -2.75
CA MET A 173 -9.25 -10.99 -2.23
C MET A 173 -8.23 -10.52 -3.27
N SER A 174 -7.63 -11.46 -4.02
CA SER A 174 -6.68 -11.15 -5.09
C SER A 174 -7.34 -10.36 -6.24
N GLU A 175 -8.57 -10.72 -6.61
CA GLU A 175 -9.36 -9.95 -7.58
C GLU A 175 -9.71 -8.55 -7.06
N ALA A 176 -10.14 -8.45 -5.80
CA ALA A 176 -10.47 -7.16 -5.17
C ALA A 176 -9.23 -6.24 -5.09
N LEU A 177 -8.06 -6.81 -4.78
CA LEU A 177 -6.77 -6.10 -4.75
C LEU A 177 -6.27 -5.72 -6.14
N SER A 178 -6.56 -6.53 -7.17
CA SER A 178 -6.23 -6.21 -8.56
C SER A 178 -7.03 -5.00 -9.06
N ARG A 179 -8.28 -4.86 -8.61
CA ARG A 179 -9.13 -3.68 -8.90
C ARG A 179 -8.67 -2.40 -8.19
N SER A 180 -7.91 -2.49 -7.09
CA SER A 180 -7.48 -1.33 -6.28
C SER A 180 -6.13 -0.70 -6.66
N GLY A 181 -5.43 -1.23 -7.68
CA GLY A 181 -4.23 -0.60 -8.25
C GLY A 181 -2.95 -0.72 -7.41
N LEU A 182 -2.92 -1.52 -6.35
CA LEU A 182 -1.75 -1.78 -5.49
C LEU A 182 -0.79 -2.87 -6.04
N ALA A 183 -0.92 -3.23 -7.31
CA ALA A 183 -0.56 -4.55 -7.86
C ALA A 183 0.94 -4.93 -7.87
N ARG A 184 1.88 -3.98 -7.91
CA ARG A 184 3.24 -4.33 -8.38
C ARG A 184 4.15 -5.01 -7.35
N LYS A 185 3.94 -4.78 -6.04
CA LYS A 185 4.73 -5.45 -4.98
C LYS A 185 4.05 -6.71 -4.42
N LYS A 186 2.71 -6.77 -4.41
CA LYS A 186 1.96 -7.94 -3.94
C LYS A 186 1.93 -9.09 -4.95
N ALA A 187 1.88 -8.83 -6.26
CA ALA A 187 1.81 -9.90 -7.27
C ALA A 187 3.03 -10.85 -7.26
N ILE A 188 4.23 -10.33 -6.95
CA ILE A 188 5.45 -11.14 -6.85
C ILE A 188 5.42 -12.03 -5.59
N GLN A 189 4.96 -11.49 -4.46
CA GLN A 189 4.76 -12.27 -3.22
C GLN A 189 3.65 -13.31 -3.37
N GLU A 190 2.58 -13.00 -4.10
CA GLU A 190 1.45 -13.93 -4.30
C GLU A 190 1.80 -15.07 -5.26
N CYS A 191 2.64 -14.82 -6.28
CA CYS A 191 3.20 -15.89 -7.11
C CYS A 191 4.12 -16.83 -6.30
N GLU A 192 4.92 -16.29 -5.38
CA GLU A 192 5.78 -17.12 -4.53
C GLU A 192 4.95 -17.90 -3.48
N ARG A 193 3.87 -17.33 -2.96
CA ARG A 193 2.89 -18.05 -2.10
C ARG A 193 2.24 -19.24 -2.81
N HIS A 194 1.72 -19.05 -4.02
CA HIS A 194 1.13 -20.15 -4.79
C HIS A 194 2.14 -21.24 -5.11
N ARG A 195 3.39 -20.86 -5.37
CA ARG A 195 4.47 -21.81 -5.61
C ARG A 195 4.83 -22.62 -4.36
N VAL A 196 4.88 -21.97 -3.19
CA VAL A 196 5.07 -22.66 -1.91
C VAL A 196 3.93 -23.66 -1.66
N MET A 197 2.68 -23.26 -1.87
CA MET A 197 1.52 -24.15 -1.71
C MET A 197 1.54 -25.34 -2.67
N PHE A 198 1.92 -25.11 -3.93
CA PHE A 198 2.09 -26.20 -4.91
C PHE A 198 3.15 -27.20 -4.46
N LEU A 199 4.30 -26.73 -3.97
CA LEU A 199 5.38 -27.59 -3.49
C LEU A 199 4.94 -28.41 -2.28
N VAL A 200 4.23 -27.80 -1.33
CA VAL A 200 3.67 -28.52 -0.17
C VAL A 200 2.70 -29.63 -0.60
N ASN A 201 1.79 -29.35 -1.54
CA ASN A 201 0.87 -30.37 -2.04
C ASN A 201 1.61 -31.53 -2.72
N ARG A 202 2.68 -31.24 -3.48
CA ARG A 202 3.49 -32.27 -4.14
C ARG A 202 4.30 -33.11 -3.17
N ILE A 203 4.80 -32.52 -2.09
CA ILE A 203 5.44 -33.25 -0.99
C ILE A 203 4.42 -34.19 -0.32
N ILE A 204 3.21 -33.71 -0.07
CA ILE A 204 2.13 -34.52 0.50
C ILE A 204 1.78 -35.69 -0.43
N ASP A 205 1.59 -35.43 -1.73
CA ASP A 205 1.30 -36.47 -2.71
C ASP A 205 2.42 -37.53 -2.73
N GLY A 206 3.69 -37.11 -2.75
CA GLY A 206 4.83 -38.03 -2.69
C GLY A 206 4.87 -38.88 -1.41
N VAL A 207 4.49 -38.33 -0.25
CA VAL A 207 4.37 -39.09 0.99
C VAL A 207 3.22 -40.09 0.94
N LEU A 208 2.09 -39.73 0.32
CA LEU A 208 0.92 -40.61 0.17
C LEU A 208 1.19 -41.77 -0.80
N ASP A 209 2.01 -41.51 -1.81
CA ASP A 209 2.35 -42.47 -2.87
C ASP A 209 3.65 -43.27 -2.57
N ASP A 210 4.26 -43.06 -1.40
CA ASP A 210 5.54 -43.66 -0.95
C ASP A 210 6.72 -43.37 -1.91
N ASP A 211 6.68 -42.21 -2.58
CA ASP A 211 7.69 -41.73 -3.53
C ASP A 211 8.69 -40.79 -2.82
N ALA A 212 9.69 -41.39 -2.19
CA ALA A 212 10.73 -40.67 -1.46
C ALA A 212 11.58 -39.73 -2.35
N GLU A 213 11.71 -40.03 -3.64
CA GLU A 213 12.51 -39.23 -4.57
C GLU A 213 11.79 -37.94 -4.96
N ALA A 214 10.47 -38.00 -5.16
CA ALA A 214 9.62 -36.83 -5.34
C ALA A 214 9.60 -35.93 -4.09
N VAL A 215 9.50 -36.53 -2.90
CA VAL A 215 9.52 -35.80 -1.62
C VAL A 215 10.82 -34.99 -1.47
N GLU A 216 11.98 -35.63 -1.65
CA GLU A 216 13.27 -34.95 -1.48
C GLU A 216 13.46 -33.84 -2.52
N ARG A 217 13.03 -34.07 -3.76
CA ARG A 217 13.08 -33.08 -4.84
C ARG A 217 12.28 -31.82 -4.52
N PHE A 218 11.01 -31.97 -4.11
CA PHE A 218 10.15 -30.81 -3.85
C PHE A 218 10.47 -30.13 -2.52
N LYS A 219 10.97 -30.89 -1.54
CA LYS A 219 11.49 -30.35 -0.27
C LYS A 219 12.68 -29.42 -0.51
N GLY A 220 13.67 -29.83 -1.29
CA GLY A 220 14.83 -28.98 -1.61
C GLY A 220 14.44 -27.68 -2.33
N GLU A 221 13.44 -27.74 -3.22
CA GLU A 221 12.92 -26.54 -3.89
C GLU A 221 12.14 -25.62 -2.93
N PHE A 222 11.37 -26.19 -2.00
CA PHE A 222 10.68 -25.45 -0.94
C PHE A 222 11.66 -24.75 0.00
N GLU A 223 12.68 -25.44 0.50
CA GLU A 223 13.69 -24.88 1.40
C GLU A 223 14.48 -23.73 0.75
N SER A 224 14.81 -23.86 -0.54
CA SER A 224 15.47 -22.80 -1.31
C SER A 224 14.64 -21.51 -1.37
N ILE A 225 13.32 -21.64 -1.58
CA ILE A 225 12.39 -20.50 -1.59
C ILE A 225 12.26 -19.86 -0.21
N MET A 226 12.19 -20.67 0.86
CA MET A 226 12.08 -20.18 2.23
C MET A 226 13.37 -19.46 2.67
N LYS A 227 14.55 -19.99 2.32
CA LYS A 227 15.85 -19.38 2.59
C LYS A 227 16.04 -18.04 1.89
N LYS A 228 15.57 -17.90 0.64
CA LYS A 228 15.56 -16.62 -0.09
C LYS A 228 14.78 -15.52 0.65
N HIS A 229 13.80 -15.91 1.48
CA HIS A 229 12.98 -15.02 2.30
C HIS A 229 13.46 -14.90 3.76
N GLY A 230 14.63 -15.46 4.10
CA GLY A 230 15.19 -15.40 5.44
C GLY A 230 14.47 -16.27 6.46
N ILE A 231 13.68 -17.25 6.01
CA ILE A 231 13.00 -18.21 6.89
C ILE A 231 13.83 -19.50 6.91
N ASN A 232 14.35 -19.85 8.09
CA ASN A 232 15.07 -21.12 8.27
C ASN A 232 14.04 -22.21 8.59
N VAL A 233 14.01 -23.25 7.76
CA VAL A 233 13.18 -24.44 7.95
C VAL A 233 14.15 -25.58 8.25
N GLU A 234 14.32 -25.88 9.54
CA GLU A 234 15.05 -27.07 10.03
C GLU A 234 14.09 -28.26 10.15
#